data_AF-A0A3D5EXZ0-F1
#
_entry.id   AF-A0A3D5EXZ0-F1
#
_cell.length_a   1.000
_cell.length_b   1.000
_cell.length_c   1.000
_cell.angle_alpha   90.00
_cell.angle_beta   90.00
_cell.angle_gamma   90.00
#
_symmetry.space_group_name_H-M   'P 1'
#
loop_
_entity.id
_entity.type
_entity.pdbx_description
1 polymer ?
#
loop_
_entity_poly.entity_id
_entity_poly.type
_entity_poly.pdbx_seq_one_letter_code
_entity_poly.pdbx_strand_id
1 'polypeptide(L)'
;VLSLAIMLVGLVSYTRLPVREYPKIDEPVVTVDTTYRGASAEIMESQVSKPLEDSLAGIEGVDVITSISRQENSQISVRFKLERNPDSAAADVRDRVSRVRNKLPTAIDEPVIAKVEADANPIIWLAFSSDKHSALEVTDVANRIVKPRLQTLPGAADVRVFGERRFAMRIWLDPDRLAAFNLTPQDVEDALRRQNVEVPA
;
A
#
# COMPACT_ATOMS: atom_id res chain seq x y z
N VAL A 1 30.41 -21.46 -46.72
CA VAL A 1 30.68 -21.73 -45.28
C VAL A 1 29.99 -20.70 -44.38
N LEU A 2 30.19 -19.40 -44.62
CA LEU A 2 29.55 -18.31 -43.86
C LEU A 2 28.01 -18.37 -43.86
N SER A 3 27.40 -18.70 -45.00
CA SER A 3 25.96 -18.86 -45.16
C SER A 3 25.36 -19.98 -44.30
N LEU A 4 26.08 -21.08 -44.13
CA LEU A 4 25.65 -22.22 -43.32
C LEU A 4 25.68 -21.87 -41.82
N ALA A 5 26.70 -21.12 -41.40
CA ALA A 5 26.81 -20.64 -40.02
C ALA A 5 25.68 -19.66 -39.67
N ILE A 6 25.31 -18.74 -40.57
CA ILE A 6 24.19 -17.81 -40.37
C ILE A 6 22.86 -18.56 -40.26
N MET A 7 22.63 -19.57 -41.12
CA MET A 7 21.41 -20.40 -41.03
C MET A 7 21.31 -21.15 -39.70
N LEU A 8 22.42 -21.71 -39.22
CA LEU A 8 22.43 -22.48 -37.98
C LEU A 8 22.18 -21.58 -36.75
N VAL A 9 22.78 -20.38 -36.72
CA VAL A 9 22.50 -19.37 -35.68
C VAL A 9 21.06 -18.87 -35.74
N GLY A 10 20.51 -18.69 -36.94
CA GLY A 10 19.11 -18.31 -37.15
C GLY A 10 18.14 -19.36 -36.62
N LEU A 11 18.38 -20.64 -36.91
CA LEU A 11 17.54 -21.74 -36.45
C LEU A 11 17.56 -21.88 -34.92
N VAL A 12 18.74 -21.81 -34.30
CA VAL A 12 18.86 -21.86 -32.83
C VAL A 12 18.18 -20.65 -32.18
N SER A 13 18.37 -19.45 -32.72
CA SER A 13 17.74 -18.22 -32.21
C SER A 13 16.23 -18.27 -32.32
N TYR A 14 15.68 -18.78 -33.43
CA TYR A 14 14.24 -18.92 -33.65
C TYR A 14 13.58 -19.81 -32.58
N THR A 15 14.21 -20.92 -32.21
CA THR A 15 13.67 -21.83 -31.16
C THR A 15 13.79 -21.28 -29.73
N ARG A 16 14.60 -20.23 -29.51
CA ARG A 16 14.84 -19.64 -28.19
C ARG A 16 14.20 -18.26 -28.00
N LEU A 17 13.57 -17.71 -29.05
CA LEU A 17 12.92 -16.41 -29.00
C LEU A 17 11.64 -16.49 -28.15
N PRO A 18 11.51 -15.68 -27.09
CA PRO A 18 10.28 -15.63 -26.31
C PRO A 18 9.16 -15.05 -27.17
N VAL A 19 8.10 -15.83 -27.39
CA VAL A 19 6.89 -15.37 -28.07
C VAL A 19 6.04 -14.63 -27.05
N ARG A 20 5.69 -13.38 -27.35
CA ARG A 20 4.80 -12.53 -26.55
C ARG A 20 3.81 -11.84 -27.48
N GLU A 21 2.56 -11.73 -27.07
CA GLU A 21 1.50 -11.06 -27.83
C GLU A 21 1.73 -9.53 -27.90
N TYR A 22 2.27 -8.96 -26.81
CA TYR A 22 2.67 -7.57 -26.71
C TYR A 22 4.12 -7.45 -26.20
N PRO A 23 4.86 -6.40 -26.60
CA PRO A 23 6.13 -6.08 -25.96
C PRO A 23 5.90 -5.81 -24.47
N LYS A 24 6.87 -6.19 -23.62
CA LYS A 24 6.81 -5.86 -22.19
C LYS A 24 7.04 -4.37 -22.06
N ILE A 25 5.98 -3.61 -21.76
CA ILE A 25 6.05 -2.20 -21.44
C ILE A 25 5.84 -2.09 -19.93
N ASP A 26 6.95 -2.06 -19.19
CA ASP A 26 6.89 -1.81 -17.74
C ASP A 26 6.72 -0.29 -17.54
N GLU A 27 5.48 0.20 -17.54
CA GLU A 27 5.22 1.61 -17.21
C GLU A 27 5.63 1.88 -15.74
N PRO A 28 6.54 2.84 -15.48
CA PRO A 28 6.94 3.17 -14.12
C PRO A 28 5.80 3.91 -13.41
N VAL A 29 5.00 3.18 -12.63
CA VAL A 29 3.91 3.72 -11.82
C VAL A 29 4.26 3.58 -10.33
N VAL A 30 4.16 4.69 -9.60
CA VAL A 30 4.31 4.71 -8.14
C VAL A 30 3.00 5.16 -7.52
N THR A 31 2.51 4.40 -6.55
CA THR A 31 1.30 4.73 -5.80
C THR A 31 1.67 5.17 -4.39
N VAL A 32 1.00 6.23 -3.95
CA VAL A 32 1.04 6.75 -2.58
C VAL A 32 -0.35 6.57 -1.98
N ASP A 33 -0.45 5.72 -0.99
CA ASP A 33 -1.69 5.50 -0.24
C ASP A 33 -1.58 6.20 1.12
N THR A 34 -2.57 7.04 1.44
CA THR A 34 -2.63 7.77 2.72
C THR A 34 -3.99 7.59 3.37
N THR A 35 -3.99 7.25 4.66
CA THR A 35 -5.21 7.05 5.45
C THR A 35 -5.36 8.16 6.48
N TYR A 36 -6.55 8.77 6.57
CA TYR A 36 -6.91 9.71 7.62
C TYR A 36 -8.29 9.34 8.17
N ARG A 37 -8.29 8.64 9.30
CA ARG A 37 -9.49 8.05 9.90
C ARG A 37 -10.47 9.15 10.34
N GLY A 38 -11.75 8.97 10.05
CA GLY A 38 -12.80 9.96 10.33
C GLY A 38 -12.91 11.13 9.33
N ALA A 39 -12.03 11.23 8.32
CA ALA A 39 -12.13 12.29 7.32
C ALA A 39 -13.13 11.95 6.20
N SER A 40 -13.94 12.94 5.79
CA SER A 40 -14.78 12.83 4.59
C SER A 40 -13.94 12.89 3.31
N ALA A 41 -14.49 12.45 2.18
CA ALA A 41 -13.78 12.48 0.90
C ALA A 41 -13.31 13.90 0.50
N GLU A 42 -14.09 14.93 0.83
CA GLU A 42 -13.76 16.33 0.54
C GLU A 42 -12.62 16.85 1.43
N ILE A 43 -12.58 16.45 2.70
CA ILE A 43 -11.46 16.74 3.60
C ILE A 43 -10.20 15.99 3.15
N MET A 44 -10.33 14.72 2.73
CA MET A 44 -9.23 13.97 2.15
C MET A 44 -8.65 14.66 0.92
N GLU A 45 -9.51 15.08 -0.01
CA GLU A 45 -9.06 15.76 -1.23
C GLU A 45 -8.33 17.06 -0.91
N SER A 46 -8.94 17.92 -0.07
CA SER A 46 -8.44 19.26 0.20
C SER A 46 -7.22 19.30 1.12
N GLN A 47 -7.15 18.45 2.14
CA GLN A 47 -6.10 18.48 3.16
C GLN A 47 -5.00 17.45 2.96
N VAL A 48 -5.24 16.40 2.16
CA VAL A 48 -4.27 15.31 1.94
C VAL A 48 -3.89 15.21 0.47
N SER A 49 -4.84 14.96 -0.43
CA SER A 49 -4.56 14.69 -1.84
C SER A 49 -3.93 15.88 -2.55
N LYS A 50 -4.54 17.08 -2.47
CA LYS A 50 -4.03 18.29 -3.14
C LYS A 50 -2.61 18.67 -2.70
N PRO A 51 -2.29 18.78 -1.40
CA PRO A 51 -0.93 19.08 -0.98
C PRO A 51 0.10 18.04 -1.44
N LEU A 52 -0.27 16.75 -1.48
CA LEU A 52 0.59 15.69 -1.98
C LEU A 52 0.77 15.81 -3.50
N GLU A 53 -0.30 15.99 -4.27
CA GLU A 53 -0.25 16.18 -5.72
C GLU A 53 0.63 17.36 -6.11
N ASP A 54 0.48 18.51 -5.46
CA ASP A 54 1.29 19.71 -5.72
C ASP A 54 2.79 19.45 -5.47
N SER A 55 3.11 18.64 -4.45
CA SER A 55 4.48 18.23 -4.17
C SER A 55 5.03 17.30 -5.25
N LEU A 56 4.23 16.30 -5.64
CA LEU A 56 4.60 15.24 -6.58
C LEU A 56 4.73 15.75 -8.01
N ALA A 57 3.93 16.75 -8.40
CA ALA A 57 4.00 17.39 -9.71
C ALA A 57 5.36 18.06 -9.98
N GLY A 58 6.11 18.40 -8.92
CA GLY A 58 7.46 18.96 -9.04
C GLY A 58 8.58 17.93 -9.27
N ILE A 59 8.27 16.64 -9.42
CA ILE A 59 9.26 15.60 -9.73
C ILE A 59 9.53 15.58 -11.24
N GLU A 60 10.81 15.47 -11.61
CA GLU A 60 11.21 15.36 -13.01
C GLU A 60 10.75 14.03 -13.62
N GLY A 61 10.22 14.09 -14.84
CA GLY A 61 9.81 12.90 -15.58
C GLY A 61 8.43 12.35 -15.20
N VAL A 62 7.64 13.09 -14.41
CA VAL A 62 6.20 12.82 -14.25
C VAL A 62 5.50 13.05 -15.59
N ASP A 63 4.68 12.09 -15.98
CA ASP A 63 3.84 12.17 -17.18
C ASP A 63 2.39 12.46 -16.80
N VAL A 64 1.82 11.65 -15.90
CA VAL A 64 0.43 11.80 -15.44
C VAL A 64 0.34 11.53 -13.94
N ILE A 65 -0.43 12.37 -13.23
CA ILE A 65 -0.85 12.13 -11.86
C ILE A 65 -2.36 11.88 -11.86
N THR A 66 -2.80 10.84 -11.18
CA THR A 66 -4.22 10.54 -10.98
C THR A 66 -4.45 10.25 -9.51
N SER A 67 -5.46 10.87 -8.93
CA SER A 67 -5.83 10.65 -7.53
C SER A 67 -7.28 10.21 -7.39
N ILE A 68 -7.52 9.36 -6.40
CA ILE A 68 -8.84 8.88 -6.03
C ILE A 68 -8.97 9.11 -4.53
N SER A 69 -9.79 10.09 -4.15
CA SER A 69 -10.10 10.39 -2.76
C SER A 69 -11.43 9.76 -2.38
N ARG A 70 -11.43 8.95 -1.32
CA ARG A 70 -12.62 8.34 -0.73
C ARG A 70 -12.68 8.72 0.74
N GLN A 71 -13.77 8.37 1.41
CA GLN A 71 -13.84 8.48 2.86
C GLN A 71 -12.66 7.73 3.49
N GLU A 72 -11.96 8.40 4.40
CA GLU A 72 -10.77 7.93 5.12
C GLU A 72 -9.52 7.58 4.31
N ASN A 73 -9.58 7.51 2.97
CA ASN A 73 -8.48 7.01 2.14
C ASN A 73 -8.26 7.90 0.92
N SER A 74 -7.00 8.24 0.65
CA SER A 74 -6.54 8.86 -0.58
C SER A 74 -5.47 8.00 -1.23
N GLN A 75 -5.69 7.67 -2.50
CA GLN A 75 -4.75 6.96 -3.34
C GLN A 75 -4.31 7.86 -4.49
N ILE A 76 -3.00 8.11 -4.59
CA ILE A 76 -2.39 8.90 -5.66
C ILE A 76 -1.49 8.00 -6.48
N SER A 77 -1.73 7.92 -7.79
CA SER A 77 -0.90 7.19 -8.75
C SER A 77 -0.14 8.16 -9.62
N VAL A 78 1.18 8.07 -9.58
CA VAL A 78 2.11 8.87 -10.38
C VAL A 78 2.71 7.98 -11.45
N ARG A 79 2.37 8.27 -12.72
CA ARG A 79 2.97 7.64 -13.89
C ARG A 79 4.13 8.49 -14.36
N PHE A 80 5.29 7.86 -14.54
CA PHE A 80 6.49 8.48 -15.07
C PHE A 80 6.68 8.10 -16.55
N LYS A 81 7.54 8.86 -17.23
CA LYS A 81 7.99 8.53 -18.60
C LYS A 81 8.75 7.19 -18.63
N LEU A 82 8.67 6.48 -19.76
CA LEU A 82 9.24 5.13 -19.94
C LEU A 82 10.76 5.05 -19.72
N GLU A 83 11.49 6.15 -19.91
CA GLU A 83 12.94 6.21 -19.72
C GLU A 83 13.33 6.34 -18.23
N ARG A 84 12.37 6.59 -17.34
CA ARG A 84 12.62 6.77 -15.90
C ARG A 84 12.78 5.40 -15.22
N ASN A 85 13.86 5.25 -14.47
CA ASN A 85 14.05 4.07 -13.63
C ASN A 85 13.01 4.07 -12.47
N PRO A 86 12.23 2.97 -12.29
CA PRO A 86 11.20 2.88 -11.24
C PRO A 86 11.72 3.01 -9.80
N ASP A 87 12.96 2.56 -9.53
CA ASP A 87 13.58 2.64 -8.22
C ASP A 87 13.90 4.08 -7.84
N SER A 88 14.49 4.82 -8.77
CA SER A 88 14.77 6.25 -8.58
C SER A 88 13.49 7.07 -8.47
N ALA A 89 12.47 6.75 -9.28
CA ALA A 89 11.17 7.42 -9.21
C ALA A 89 10.52 7.24 -7.84
N ALA A 90 10.52 6.02 -7.29
CA ALA A 90 9.97 5.77 -5.95
C ALA A 90 10.75 6.46 -4.83
N ALA A 91 12.08 6.59 -4.96
CA ALA A 91 12.90 7.34 -4.02
C ALA A 91 12.52 8.83 -4.03
N ASP A 92 12.42 9.44 -5.22
CA ASP A 92 12.03 10.85 -5.35
C ASP A 92 10.62 11.12 -4.81
N VAL A 93 9.67 10.22 -5.07
CA VAL A 93 8.31 10.28 -4.53
C VAL A 93 8.35 10.26 -3.01
N ARG A 94 9.07 9.30 -2.41
CA ARG A 94 9.24 9.23 -0.95
C ARG A 94 9.80 10.53 -0.39
N ASP A 95 10.84 11.08 -1.02
CA ASP A 95 11.47 12.32 -0.59
C ASP A 95 10.53 13.53 -0.67
N ARG A 96 9.70 13.62 -1.73
CA ARG A 96 8.68 14.67 -1.89
C ARG A 96 7.55 14.56 -0.87
N VAL A 97 7.10 13.34 -0.59
CA VAL A 97 6.06 13.08 0.41
C VAL A 97 6.58 13.45 1.79
N SER A 98 7.79 13.02 2.17
CA SER A 98 8.40 13.36 3.45
C SER A 98 8.60 14.87 3.64
N ARG A 99 8.96 15.63 2.59
CA ARG A 99 9.09 17.09 2.66
C ARG A 99 7.77 17.80 2.98
N VAL A 100 6.65 17.24 2.54
CA VAL A 100 5.32 17.84 2.70
C VAL A 100 4.54 17.25 3.87
N ARG A 101 5.09 16.23 4.55
CA ARG A 101 4.51 15.64 5.78
C ARG A 101 4.12 16.67 6.83
N ASN A 102 4.89 17.74 6.97
CA ASN A 102 4.64 18.84 7.92
C ASN A 102 3.43 19.73 7.54
N LYS A 103 3.00 19.71 6.26
CA LYS A 103 1.81 20.42 5.78
C LYS A 103 0.55 19.56 5.88
N LEU A 104 0.71 18.26 6.12
CA LEU A 104 -0.41 17.33 6.29
C LEU A 104 -0.88 17.33 7.75
N PRO A 105 -2.15 16.98 8.01
CA PRO A 105 -2.64 16.82 9.39
C PRO A 105 -1.79 15.82 10.19
N THR A 106 -1.64 16.06 11.49
CA THR A 106 -0.88 15.16 12.37
C THR A 106 -1.58 13.82 12.61
N ALA A 107 -2.91 13.80 12.47
CA ALA A 107 -3.75 12.63 12.68
C ALA A 107 -3.78 11.64 11.49
N ILE A 108 -3.08 11.92 10.39
CA ILE A 108 -2.96 10.95 9.30
C ILE A 108 -2.03 9.79 9.69
N ASP A 109 -2.32 8.60 9.19
CA ASP A 109 -1.38 7.49 9.18
C ASP A 109 -0.21 7.82 8.22
N GLU A 110 0.96 7.23 8.45
CA GLU A 110 2.12 7.50 7.61
C GLU A 110 1.87 7.02 6.16
N PRO A 111 2.12 7.86 5.13
CA PRO A 111 1.88 7.48 3.75
C PRO A 111 2.68 6.25 3.34
N VAL A 112 2.02 5.31 2.68
CA VAL A 112 2.64 4.10 2.16
C VAL A 112 2.96 4.31 0.68
N ILE A 113 4.25 4.26 0.34
CA ILE A 113 4.73 4.38 -1.04
C ILE A 113 5.01 2.98 -1.58
N ALA A 114 4.25 2.57 -2.59
CA ALA A 114 4.41 1.31 -3.28
C ALA A 114 4.72 1.53 -4.76
N LYS A 115 5.63 0.74 -5.30
CA LYS A 115 5.78 0.63 -6.76
C LYS A 115 4.67 -0.27 -7.25
N VAL A 116 3.85 0.23 -8.16
CA VAL A 116 2.86 -0.62 -8.81
C VAL A 116 3.55 -1.27 -9.99
N GLU A 117 3.80 -2.56 -9.86
CA GLU A 117 3.99 -3.39 -11.04
C GLU A 117 2.61 -3.53 -11.69
N ALA A 118 2.41 -2.88 -12.83
CA ALA A 118 1.13 -2.89 -13.56
C ALA A 118 0.65 -4.31 -13.89
N ASP A 119 1.56 -5.29 -13.90
CA ASP A 119 1.31 -6.70 -14.19
C ASP A 119 1.20 -7.60 -12.94
N ALA A 120 1.04 -7.04 -11.73
CA ALA A 120 0.88 -7.83 -10.50
C ALA A 120 -0.50 -8.49 -10.40
N ASN A 121 -0.80 -9.43 -11.30
CA ASN A 121 -1.98 -10.27 -11.25
C ASN A 121 -1.79 -11.36 -10.19
N PRO A 122 -2.75 -11.56 -9.26
CA PRO A 122 -2.68 -12.66 -8.31
C PRO A 122 -2.60 -14.01 -9.04
N ILE A 123 -1.53 -14.75 -8.80
CA ILE A 123 -1.29 -16.07 -9.41
C ILE A 123 -2.16 -17.13 -8.75
N ILE A 124 -2.45 -16.98 -7.45
CA ILE A 124 -3.21 -17.94 -6.64
C ILE A 124 -4.25 -17.19 -5.80
N TRP A 125 -5.47 -17.71 -5.81
CA TRP A 125 -6.54 -17.30 -4.89
C TRP A 125 -6.80 -18.42 -3.88
N LEU A 126 -6.74 -18.09 -2.59
CA LEU A 126 -7.05 -19.00 -1.50
C LEU A 126 -8.25 -18.48 -0.74
N ALA A 127 -9.30 -19.30 -0.62
CA ALA A 127 -10.47 -19.00 0.18
C ALA A 127 -10.42 -19.78 1.50
N PHE A 128 -10.62 -19.08 2.61
CA PHE A 128 -10.67 -19.68 3.94
C PHE A 128 -12.12 -19.77 4.41
N SER A 129 -12.53 -20.96 4.84
CA SER A 129 -13.84 -21.22 5.44
C SER A 129 -13.70 -22.19 6.61
N SER A 130 -14.59 -22.10 7.59
CA SER A 130 -14.63 -22.97 8.75
C SER A 130 -16.02 -23.00 9.34
N ASP A 131 -16.51 -24.19 9.70
CA ASP A 131 -17.79 -24.36 10.39
C ASP A 131 -17.65 -24.25 11.92
N LYS A 132 -16.42 -24.26 12.43
CA LYS A 132 -16.11 -24.28 13.87
C LYS A 132 -15.49 -22.98 14.39
N HIS A 133 -15.02 -22.12 13.49
CA HIS A 133 -14.32 -20.89 13.84
C HIS A 133 -15.09 -19.68 13.32
N SER A 134 -15.15 -18.65 14.14
CA SER A 134 -15.67 -17.34 13.73
C SER A 134 -14.80 -16.73 12.63
N ALA A 135 -15.37 -15.82 11.84
CA ALA A 135 -14.62 -15.11 10.79
C ALA A 135 -13.41 -14.32 11.33
N LEU A 136 -13.45 -13.89 12.61
CA LEU A 136 -12.33 -13.26 13.29
C LEU A 136 -11.17 -14.24 13.52
N GLU A 137 -11.46 -15.43 14.05
CA GLU A 137 -10.46 -16.48 14.28
C GLU A 137 -9.86 -16.99 12.97
N VAL A 138 -10.69 -17.15 11.93
CA VAL A 138 -10.21 -17.54 10.59
C VAL A 138 -9.26 -16.47 10.03
N THR A 139 -9.60 -15.19 10.21
CA THR A 139 -8.73 -14.08 9.80
C THR A 139 -7.41 -14.10 10.57
N ASP A 140 -7.42 -14.35 11.89
CA ASP A 140 -6.18 -14.43 12.68
C ASP A 140 -5.29 -15.57 12.20
N VAL A 141 -5.84 -16.76 11.97
CA VAL A 141 -5.07 -17.89 11.43
C VAL A 141 -4.48 -17.53 10.06
N ALA A 142 -5.26 -16.92 9.17
CA ALA A 142 -4.79 -16.50 7.85
C ALA A 142 -3.65 -15.47 7.96
N ASN A 143 -3.78 -14.46 8.82
CA ASN A 143 -2.80 -13.38 8.95
C ASN A 143 -1.55 -13.79 9.73
N ARG A 144 -1.68 -14.60 10.79
CA ARG A 144 -0.59 -14.93 11.72
C ARG A 144 0.19 -16.16 11.31
N ILE A 145 -0.44 -17.12 10.62
CA ILE A 145 0.17 -18.40 10.27
C ILE A 145 0.36 -18.52 8.75
N VAL A 146 -0.69 -18.28 7.97
CA VAL A 146 -0.66 -18.59 6.53
C VAL A 146 0.09 -17.54 5.74
N LYS A 147 -0.23 -16.26 5.94
CA LYS A 147 0.39 -15.14 5.22
C LYS A 147 1.93 -15.13 5.34
N PRO A 148 2.55 -15.22 6.53
CA PRO A 148 4.00 -15.21 6.65
C PRO A 148 4.66 -16.39 5.93
N ARG A 149 4.06 -17.59 6.01
CA ARG A 149 4.59 -18.78 5.34
C ARG A 149 4.56 -18.64 3.81
N LEU A 150 3.50 -18.06 3.26
CA LEU A 150 3.39 -17.81 1.83
C LEU A 150 4.36 -16.72 1.37
N GLN A 151 4.56 -15.67 2.17
CA GLN A 151 5.52 -14.60 1.86
C GLN A 151 6.98 -15.08 1.84
N THR A 152 7.31 -16.12 2.60
CA THR A 152 8.68 -16.69 2.59
C THR A 152 9.00 -17.59 1.39
N LEU A 153 8.01 -17.92 0.56
CA LEU A 153 8.23 -18.79 -0.60
C LEU A 153 9.01 -18.04 -1.70
N PRO A 154 10.01 -18.69 -2.33
CA PRO A 154 10.72 -18.10 -3.46
C PRO A 154 9.75 -17.69 -4.58
N GLY A 155 9.79 -16.42 -4.99
CA GLY A 155 8.92 -15.87 -6.03
C GLY A 155 7.61 -15.23 -5.53
N ALA A 156 7.33 -15.23 -4.23
CA ALA A 156 6.20 -14.50 -3.67
C ALA A 156 6.55 -13.00 -3.48
N ALA A 157 5.95 -12.13 -4.30
CA ALA A 157 6.14 -10.68 -4.20
C ALA A 157 5.26 -10.03 -3.13
N ASP A 158 3.97 -10.40 -3.08
CA ASP A 158 3.01 -9.87 -2.11
C ASP A 158 1.91 -10.89 -1.80
N VAL A 159 1.36 -10.85 -0.59
CA VAL A 159 0.26 -11.71 -0.13
C VAL A 159 -0.79 -10.82 0.53
N ARG A 160 -1.89 -10.60 -0.20
CA ARG A 160 -3.01 -9.75 0.23
C ARG A 160 -4.12 -10.62 0.83
N VAL A 161 -4.68 -10.17 1.95
CA VAL A 161 -5.84 -10.79 2.59
C VAL A 161 -7.04 -9.90 2.38
N PHE A 162 -8.08 -10.44 1.72
CA PHE A 162 -9.31 -9.71 1.45
C PHE A 162 -10.39 -10.08 2.46
N GLY A 163 -11.23 -9.11 2.82
CA GLY A 163 -12.36 -9.33 3.75
C GLY A 163 -11.94 -9.61 5.19
N GLU A 164 -10.71 -9.23 5.57
CA GLU A 164 -10.20 -9.48 6.91
C GLU A 164 -11.04 -8.79 7.99
N ARG A 165 -11.24 -9.49 9.11
CA ARG A 165 -11.74 -8.90 10.35
C ARG A 165 -10.60 -8.87 11.35
N ARG A 166 -10.06 -7.68 11.60
CA ARG A 166 -8.95 -7.49 12.54
C ARG A 166 -9.46 -7.46 13.97
N PHE A 167 -8.75 -8.15 14.86
CA PHE A 167 -8.95 -7.98 16.30
C PHE A 167 -8.55 -6.55 16.68
N ALA A 168 -9.47 -5.87 17.36
CA ALA A 168 -9.23 -4.55 17.92
C ALA A 168 -9.82 -4.53 19.33
N MET A 169 -9.06 -4.02 20.30
CA MET A 169 -9.61 -3.74 21.63
C MET A 169 -10.58 -2.56 21.50
N ARG A 170 -11.86 -2.83 21.73
CA ARG A 170 -12.92 -1.80 21.71
C ARG A 170 -13.27 -1.42 23.12
N ILE A 171 -13.18 -0.13 23.43
CA ILE A 171 -13.51 0.42 24.74
C ILE A 171 -14.76 1.27 24.55
N TRP A 172 -15.88 0.79 25.08
CA TRP A 172 -17.14 1.51 25.06
C TRP A 172 -17.22 2.39 26.30
N LEU A 173 -17.15 3.70 26.08
CA LEU A 173 -17.21 4.69 27.16
C LEU A 173 -18.66 4.92 27.59
N ASP A 174 -18.88 4.95 28.89
CA ASP A 174 -20.17 5.31 29.49
C ASP A 174 -20.14 6.80 29.88
N PRO A 175 -20.90 7.67 29.18
CA PRO A 175 -20.85 9.11 29.40
C PRO A 175 -21.34 9.50 30.81
N ASP A 176 -22.29 8.78 31.38
CA ASP A 176 -22.84 9.10 32.71
C ASP A 176 -21.80 8.81 33.80
N ARG A 177 -21.06 7.70 33.65
CA ARG A 177 -19.96 7.37 34.57
C ARG A 177 -18.78 8.33 34.43
N LEU A 178 -18.43 8.73 33.21
CA LEU A 178 -17.37 9.73 32.99
C LEU A 178 -17.72 11.05 33.67
N ALA A 179 -18.97 11.52 33.52
CA ALA A 179 -19.45 12.73 34.19
C ALA A 179 -19.41 12.61 35.72
N ALA A 180 -19.80 11.46 36.28
CA ALA A 180 -19.76 11.21 37.73
C ALA A 180 -18.34 11.28 38.32
N PHE A 181 -17.32 10.96 37.53
CA PHE A 181 -15.91 11.08 37.91
C PHE A 181 -15.25 12.37 37.42
N ASN A 182 -16.01 13.29 36.80
CA ASN A 182 -15.51 14.52 36.19
C ASN A 182 -14.37 14.26 35.19
N LEU A 183 -14.50 13.19 34.39
CA LEU A 183 -13.56 12.77 33.36
C LEU A 183 -14.13 13.02 31.96
N THR A 184 -13.23 13.24 31.01
CA THR A 184 -13.53 13.36 29.59
C THR A 184 -13.05 12.13 28.82
N PRO A 185 -13.52 11.90 27.58
CA PRO A 185 -12.98 10.85 26.72
C PRO A 185 -11.47 11.00 26.47
N GLN A 186 -10.95 12.23 26.43
CA GLN A 186 -9.53 12.51 26.27
C GLN A 186 -8.70 12.02 27.46
N ASP A 187 -9.23 12.14 28.68
CA ASP A 187 -8.53 11.62 29.88
C ASP A 187 -8.35 10.11 29.81
N VAL A 188 -9.34 9.38 29.27
CA VAL A 188 -9.26 7.93 29.08
C VAL A 188 -8.24 7.59 28.00
N GLU A 189 -8.25 8.30 26.88
CA GLU A 189 -7.28 8.12 25.81
C GLU A 189 -5.84 8.36 26.29
N ASP A 190 -5.61 9.44 27.03
CA ASP A 190 -4.31 9.79 27.59
C ASP A 190 -3.85 8.79 28.66
N ALA A 191 -4.78 8.26 29.47
CA ALA A 191 -4.46 7.19 30.41
C ALA A 191 -4.03 5.91 29.68
N LEU A 192 -4.73 5.51 28.63
CA LEU A 192 -4.39 4.33 27.82
C LEU A 192 -3.03 4.51 27.12
N ARG A 193 -2.77 5.67 26.51
CA ARG A 193 -1.47 5.96 25.87
C ARG A 193 -0.31 5.92 26.87
N ARG A 194 -0.51 6.40 28.10
CA ARG A 194 0.51 6.39 29.15
C ARG A 194 0.76 5.03 29.78
N GLN A 195 -0.23 4.13 29.80
CA GLN A 195 -0.11 2.82 30.42
C GLN A 195 0.22 1.70 29.44
N ASN A 196 -0.16 1.85 28.16
CA ASN A 196 0.14 0.89 27.10
C ASN A 196 1.45 1.24 26.37
N VAL A 197 2.54 1.33 27.14
CA VAL A 197 3.89 1.59 26.63
C VAL A 197 4.78 0.40 26.91
N GLU A 198 5.52 -0.03 25.89
CA GLU A 198 6.60 -0.99 26.01
C GLU A 198 7.88 -0.22 26.35
N VAL A 199 8.23 -0.16 27.63
CA VAL A 199 9.44 0.53 28.10
C VAL A 199 10.62 -0.45 27.97
N PRO A 200 11.66 -0.14 27.18
CA PRO A 200 12.87 -0.96 27.13
C PRO A 200 13.54 -0.94 28.52
N ALA A 201 13.85 -2.13 29.05
CA ALA A 201 14.52 -2.30 30.35
C ALA A 201 16.01 -1.93 30.30
#